data_AF-Q96W79-F1
#
_entry.id   AF-Q96W79-F1
#
_cell.length_a   1.000
_cell.length_b   1.000
_cell.length_c   1.000
_cell.angle_alpha   90.00
_cell.angle_beta   90.00
_cell.angle_gamma   90.00
#
_symmetry.space_group_name_H-M   'P 1'
#
loop_
_entity.id
_entity.type
_entity.pdbx_description
1 polymer ?
#
loop_
_entity_poly.entity_id
_entity_poly.type
_entity_poly.pdbx_seq_one_letter_code
_entity_poly.pdbx_strand_id
1 'polypeptide(L)'
;WFPFIGSTISYGMDPYRFFFNCREKYGDIFTFVLLGKKTTVYLGTKGNDFILNGKLRDVCAEEVYSPLTTPVFGRHVVYDCPNAKLM
;
A
#
# COMPACT_ATOMS: atom_id res chain seq x y z
N TRP A 1 -14.32 0.61 -17.91
CA TRP A 1 -13.00 0.46 -17.27
C TRP A 1 -12.13 1.59 -17.79
N PHE A 2 -11.64 2.47 -16.91
CA PHE A 2 -10.78 3.59 -17.31
C PHE A 2 -9.31 3.21 -17.07
N PRO A 3 -8.44 3.25 -18.10
CA PRO A 3 -7.01 3.06 -17.88
C PRO A 3 -6.51 4.12 -16.88
N PHE A 4 -5.49 3.77 -16.08
CA PHE A 4 -4.92 4.61 -15.01
C PHE A 4 -5.77 4.75 -13.73
N ILE A 5 -7.07 5.00 -13.84
CA ILE A 5 -7.96 5.14 -12.67
C ILE A 5 -8.23 3.77 -12.01
N GLY A 6 -8.37 2.70 -12.80
CA GLY A 6 -8.54 1.35 -12.25
C GLY A 6 -9.71 1.26 -11.25
N SER A 7 -9.43 0.73 -10.05
CA SER A 7 -10.40 0.59 -8.95
C SER A 7 -10.30 1.72 -7.92
N THR A 8 -9.60 2.81 -8.24
CA THR A 8 -9.34 3.94 -7.33
C THR A 8 -10.62 4.55 -6.76
N ILE A 9 -11.68 4.69 -7.57
CA ILE A 9 -12.95 5.29 -7.11
C ILE A 9 -13.61 4.40 -6.05
N SER A 10 -13.74 3.10 -6.34
CA SER A 10 -14.34 2.15 -5.40
C SER A 10 -13.53 2.03 -4.11
N TYR A 11 -12.20 2.03 -4.21
CA TYR A 11 -11.31 2.04 -3.06
C TYR A 11 -11.43 3.34 -2.24
N GLY A 12 -11.49 4.50 -2.89
CA GLY A 12 -11.54 5.80 -2.22
C GLY A 12 -12.88 6.10 -1.55
N MET A 13 -13.99 5.54 -2.05
CA MET A 13 -15.32 5.75 -1.46
C MET A 13 -15.57 4.84 -0.24
N ASP A 14 -15.26 3.55 -0.36
CA ASP A 14 -15.46 2.57 0.71
C ASP A 14 -14.43 1.44 0.58
N PRO A 15 -13.25 1.60 1.19
CA PRO A 15 -12.14 0.66 1.02
C PRO A 15 -12.47 -0.71 1.64
N TYR A 16 -13.21 -0.76 2.73
CA TYR A 16 -13.56 -2.03 3.38
C TYR A 16 -14.52 -2.83 2.53
N ARG A 17 -15.60 -2.21 2.03
CA ARG A 17 -16.53 -2.89 1.13
C ARG A 17 -15.84 -3.36 -0.15
N PHE A 18 -14.91 -2.56 -0.68
CA PHE A 18 -14.09 -2.97 -1.81
C PHE A 18 -13.25 -4.22 -1.48
N PHE A 19 -12.55 -4.23 -0.35
CA PHE A 19 -11.74 -5.37 0.08
C PHE A 19 -12.58 -6.63 0.34
N PHE A 20 -13.75 -6.52 0.97
CA PHE A 20 -14.65 -7.67 1.16
C PHE A 20 -15.14 -8.24 -0.17
N ASN A 21 -15.55 -7.38 -1.10
CA ASN A 21 -15.97 -7.81 -2.44
C ASN A 21 -14.83 -8.47 -3.24
N CYS A 22 -13.60 -7.97 -3.10
CA CYS A 22 -12.42 -8.58 -3.71
C CYS A 22 -12.07 -9.91 -3.04
N ARG A 23 -12.21 -10.00 -1.72
CA ARG A 23 -11.98 -11.23 -0.95
C ARG A 23 -12.91 -12.35 -1.36
N GLU A 24 -14.19 -12.06 -1.54
CA GLU A 24 -15.18 -13.05 -2.01
C GLU A 24 -14.86 -13.59 -3.41
N LYS A 25 -14.26 -12.77 -4.27
CA LYS A 25 -13.98 -13.14 -5.67
C LYS A 25 -12.62 -13.79 -5.89
N TYR A 26 -11.60 -13.32 -5.16
CA TYR A 26 -10.20 -13.64 -5.42
C TYR A 26 -9.47 -14.24 -4.21
N GLY A 27 -10.14 -14.34 -3.06
CA GLY A 27 -9.54 -14.77 -1.81
C GLY A 27 -8.73 -13.67 -1.12
N ASP A 28 -7.87 -14.07 -0.19
CA ASP A 28 -7.17 -13.12 0.68
C ASP A 28 -6.04 -12.34 -0.02
N ILE A 29 -5.64 -12.71 -1.25
CA ILE A 29 -4.56 -12.07 -2.01
C ILE A 29 -5.08 -11.64 -3.38
N PHE A 30 -5.02 -10.34 -3.66
CA PHE A 30 -5.42 -9.80 -4.96
C PHE A 30 -4.66 -8.52 -5.31
N THR A 31 -4.53 -8.25 -6.62
CA THR A 31 -3.89 -7.04 -7.13
C THR A 31 -4.90 -6.15 -7.84
N PHE A 32 -4.89 -4.86 -7.51
CA PHE A 32 -5.71 -3.85 -8.19
C PHE A 32 -4.87 -2.65 -8.58
N VAL A 33 -5.40 -1.80 -9.47
CA VAL A 33 -4.72 -0.56 -9.89
C VAL A 33 -5.25 0.62 -9.09
N LEU A 34 -4.33 1.31 -8.40
CA LEU A 34 -4.56 2.54 -7.64
C LEU A 34 -3.70 3.65 -8.27
N LEU A 35 -4.33 4.63 -8.93
CA LEU A 35 -3.66 5.78 -9.56
C LEU A 35 -2.42 5.38 -10.39
N GLY A 36 -2.59 4.41 -11.30
CA GLY A 36 -1.51 3.91 -12.16
C GLY A 36 -0.53 2.93 -11.51
N LYS A 37 -0.53 2.75 -10.18
CA LYS A 37 0.29 1.75 -9.48
C LYS A 37 -0.50 0.45 -9.25
N LYS A 38 0.13 -0.70 -9.55
CA LYS A 38 -0.41 -2.03 -9.22
C LYS A 38 -0.17 -2.30 -7.74
N THR A 39 -1.23 -2.34 -6.95
CA THR A 39 -1.20 -2.55 -5.50
C THR A 39 -1.71 -3.94 -5.19
N THR A 40 -0.87 -4.76 -4.55
CA THR A 40 -1.25 -6.11 -4.08
C THR A 40 -1.65 -6.04 -2.62
N VAL A 41 -2.85 -6.53 -2.32
CA VAL A 41 -3.40 -6.60 -0.97
C VAL A 41 -3.30 -8.02 -0.47
N TYR A 42 -2.87 -8.18 0.78
CA TYR A 42 -2.93 -9.44 1.50
C TYR A 42 -3.72 -9.24 2.79
N LEU A 43 -4.92 -9.82 2.85
CA LEU A 43 -5.83 -9.73 3.99
C LEU A 43 -5.54 -10.80 5.06
N GLY A 44 -5.94 -10.49 6.31
CA GLY A 44 -5.86 -11.41 7.45
C GLY A 44 -4.53 -11.35 8.21
N THR A 45 -4.41 -12.17 9.25
CA THR A 45 -3.22 -12.18 10.13
C THR A 45 -1.94 -12.57 9.40
N LYS A 46 -2.03 -13.47 8.42
CA LYS A 46 -0.89 -13.84 7.55
C LYS A 46 -0.45 -12.70 6.64
N GLY A 47 -1.40 -11.90 6.15
CA GLY A 47 -1.09 -10.71 5.36
C GLY A 47 -0.40 -9.62 6.19
N ASN A 48 -0.87 -9.43 7.43
CA ASN A 48 -0.21 -8.53 8.38
C ASN A 48 1.23 -8.95 8.64
N ASP A 49 1.47 -10.24 8.92
CA ASP A 49 2.83 -10.77 9.12
C ASP A 49 3.70 -10.59 7.87
N PHE A 50 3.16 -10.90 6.69
CA PHE A 50 3.89 -10.79 5.43
C PHE A 50 4.33 -9.35 5.10
N ILE A 51 3.46 -8.36 5.32
CA ILE A 51 3.74 -6.96 4.99
C ILE A 51 4.49 -6.24 6.11
N LEU A 52 4.11 -6.45 7.37
CA LEU A 52 4.69 -5.73 8.52
C LEU A 52 6.02 -6.34 8.99
N ASN A 53 6.21 -7.66 8.82
CA ASN A 53 7.49 -8.34 9.09
C ASN A 53 8.28 -8.67 7.81
N GLY A 54 7.98 -7.97 6.70
CA GLY A 54 8.76 -8.05 5.48
C GLY A 54 10.21 -7.63 5.74
N LYS A 55 11.17 -8.30 5.10
CA LYS A 55 12.59 -7.92 5.26
C LYS A 55 12.85 -6.57 4.59
N LEU A 56 13.77 -5.80 5.14
CA LEU A 56 14.21 -4.49 4.63
C LEU A 56 14.53 -4.46 3.13
N ARG A 57 15.03 -5.57 2.60
CA ARG A 57 15.39 -5.72 1.17
C ARG A 57 14.18 -5.99 0.27
N ASP A 58 13.08 -6.49 0.85
CA ASP A 58 11.90 -6.98 0.15
C ASP A 58 10.76 -5.93 0.19
N VAL A 59 10.75 -5.04 1.19
CA VAL A 59 9.75 -3.95 1.33
C VAL A 59 10.40 -2.62 1.72
N CYS A 60 9.91 -1.52 1.14
CA CYS A 60 10.44 -0.17 1.33
C CYS A 60 9.30 0.82 1.58
N ALA A 61 9.24 1.43 2.77
CA ALA A 61 8.15 2.33 3.16
C ALA A 61 8.40 3.78 2.72
N GLU A 62 9.66 4.25 2.72
CA GLU A 62 9.98 5.63 2.35
C GLU A 62 9.72 5.92 0.88
N GLU A 63 9.91 4.95 -0.02
CA GLU A 63 9.62 5.13 -1.45
C GLU A 63 8.13 5.43 -1.68
N VAL A 64 7.25 4.92 -0.81
CA VAL A 64 5.82 5.12 -0.89
C VAL A 64 5.39 6.42 -0.20
N TYR A 65 5.92 6.72 0.99
CA TYR A 65 5.41 7.81 1.83
C TYR A 65 6.22 9.12 1.75
N SER A 66 7.48 9.10 1.31
CA SER A 66 8.33 10.30 1.26
C SER A 66 7.73 11.44 0.42
N PRO A 67 7.18 11.22 -0.80
CA PRO A 67 6.57 12.29 -1.58
C PRO A 67 5.39 12.99 -0.90
N LEU A 68 4.71 12.29 0.02
CA LEU A 68 3.56 12.82 0.77
C LEU A 68 3.98 13.52 2.07
N THR A 69 5.00 12.99 2.75
CA THR A 69 5.33 13.34 4.14
C THR A 69 6.51 14.30 4.25
N THR A 70 7.53 14.19 3.40
CA THR A 70 8.70 15.08 3.39
C THR A 70 8.34 16.55 3.18
N PRO A 71 7.37 16.92 2.31
CA PRO A 71 6.94 18.31 2.19
C PRO A 71 6.23 18.86 3.43
N VAL A 72 5.69 17.99 4.29
CA VAL A 72 4.91 18.36 5.48
C VAL A 72 5.79 18.43 6.73
N PHE A 73 6.59 17.38 6.98
CA PHE A 73 7.41 17.27 8.18
C PHE A 73 8.80 17.89 8.04
N GLY A 74 9.25 18.15 6.81
CA GLY A 74 10.59 18.66 6.52
C GLY A 74 11.58 17.56 6.16
N ARG A 75 12.79 17.99 5.79
CA ARG A 75 13.87 17.09 5.37
C ARG A 75 14.56 16.42 6.56
N HIS A 76 15.13 15.25 6.32
CA HIS A 76 15.92 14.44 7.25
C HIS A 76 15.15 13.87 8.45
N VAL A 77 13.81 13.84 8.38
CA VAL A 77 12.94 13.30 9.44
C VAL A 77 11.93 12.31 8.86
N VAL A 78 11.48 11.36 9.69
CA VAL A 78 10.48 10.33 9.33
C VAL A 78 10.88 9.55 8.08
N TYR A 79 10.27 9.80 6.93
CA TYR A 79 10.50 9.09 5.67
C TYR A 79 11.54 9.76 4.76
N ASP A 80 12.18 10.85 5.20
CA ASP A 80 13.35 11.43 4.53
C ASP A 80 14.66 10.97 5.20
N CYS A 81 14.71 9.71 5.66
CA CYS A 81 15.90 9.08 6.24
C CYS A 81 16.06 7.63 5.76
N PRO A 82 17.27 7.03 5.84
CA PRO A 82 17.51 5.68 5.31
C PRO A 82 16.61 4.63 5.97
N ASN A 83 16.00 3.74 5.17
CA ASN A 83 15.08 2.68 5.63
C ASN A 83 15.60 1.87 6.81
N ALA A 84 16.92 1.63 6.88
CA ALA A 84 17.59 0.92 7.97
C ALA A 84 17.43 1.56 9.36
N LYS A 85 16.92 2.79 9.45
CA LYS A 85 16.58 3.45 10.73
C LYS A 85 15.11 3.30 11.12
N LEU A 86 14.26 2.80 10.23
CA LEU A 86 12.80 2.78 10.38
C LEU A 86 12.24 1.37 10.62
N MET A 87 12.94 0.31 10.18
CA MET A 87 12.55 -1.09 10.32
C MET A 87 13.72 -1.97 10.75
#